data_AF-A0A1Y5S1N3-F1
#
_entry.id   AF-A0A1Y5S1N3-F1
#
_cell.length_a   1.000
_cell.length_b   1.000
_cell.length_c   1.000
_cell.angle_alpha   90.00
_cell.angle_beta   90.00
_cell.angle_gamma   90.00
#
_symmetry.space_group_name_H-M   'P 1'
#
loop_
_entity.id
_entity.type
_entity.pdbx_description
1 polymer ?
#
loop_
_entity_poly.entity_id
_entity_poly.type
_entity_poly.pdbx_seq_one_letter_code
_entity_poly.pdbx_strand_id
1 'polypeptide(L)'
;MGIDKVSADILNRTTQILRSGTESDIKRLGQYLTKFKLQKVEPVEDHARNIEEIIQLVEVLKQLKSSEKALELLNASTPNKDFLIRVSREIGLPVVKSDRVEQLKSKIVHEMVESRLNSEAIRNPHSTQQRP
;
A
#
# COMPACT_ATOMS: atom_id res chain seq x y z
N MET A 1 -6.45 -3.68 29.56
CA MET A 1 -5.11 -4.31 29.65
C MET A 1 -4.73 -4.70 28.22
N GLY A 2 -3.75 -4.01 27.62
CA GLY A 2 -3.50 -4.05 26.18
C GLY A 2 -2.93 -5.38 25.70
N ILE A 3 -3.26 -5.76 24.47
CA ILE A 3 -2.82 -6.98 23.78
C ILE A 3 -1.28 -7.12 23.83
N ASP A 4 -0.55 -6.00 23.84
CA ASP A 4 0.91 -5.95 23.85
C ASP A 4 1.54 -6.58 25.10
N LYS A 5 0.91 -6.40 26.28
CA LYS A 5 1.41 -6.97 27.53
C LYS A 5 1.26 -8.50 27.54
N VAL A 6 0.15 -8.99 26.99
CA VAL A 6 -0.13 -10.43 26.87
C VAL A 6 0.85 -11.08 25.89
N SER A 7 1.13 -10.43 24.76
CA SER A 7 2.09 -10.91 23.76
C SER A 7 3.52 -10.98 24.32
N ALA A 8 3.95 -9.95 25.06
CA ALA A 8 5.28 -9.93 25.68
C ALA A 8 5.46 -11.03 26.72
N ASP A 9 4.44 -11.28 27.56
CA ASP A 9 4.48 -12.34 28.56
C ASP A 9 4.55 -13.74 27.93
N ILE A 10 3.83 -13.96 26.82
CA ILE A 10 3.84 -15.23 26.08
C ILE A 10 5.23 -15.48 25.45
N LEU A 11 5.82 -14.45 24.83
CA LEU A 11 7.16 -14.54 24.23
C LEU A 11 8.22 -14.86 25.29
N ASN A 12 8.21 -14.15 26.42
CA ASN A 12 9.15 -14.36 27.51
C ASN A 12 9.07 -15.79 28.09
N ARG A 13 7.85 -16.30 28.30
CA ARG A 13 7.65 -17.68 28.79
C ARG A 13 8.12 -18.72 27.77
N THR A 14 7.86 -18.49 26.48
CA THR A 14 8.33 -19.38 25.41
C THR A 14 9.86 -19.40 25.37
N THR A 15 10.52 -18.25 25.48
CA THR A 15 11.98 -18.16 25.54
C THR A 15 12.57 -18.87 26.76
N GLN A 16 11.92 -18.79 27.94
CA GLN A 16 12.37 -19.52 29.13
C GLN A 16 12.31 -21.04 28.95
N ILE A 17 11.20 -21.54 28.38
CA ILE A 17 11.03 -22.98 28.12
C ILE A 17 12.04 -23.44 27.06
N LEU A 18 12.34 -22.65 26.03
CA LEU A 18 13.36 -23.01 25.03
C LEU A 18 14.79 -23.02 25.61
N ARG A 19 15.08 -22.19 26.61
CA ARG A 19 16.42 -22.09 27.22
C ARG A 19 16.71 -23.17 28.26
N SER A 20 15.67 -23.63 28.97
CA SER A 20 15.85 -24.44 30.18
C SER A 20 14.81 -25.54 30.36
N GLY A 21 13.88 -25.67 29.42
CA GLY A 21 12.82 -26.67 29.46
C GLY A 21 13.36 -28.07 29.22
N THR A 22 12.66 -29.05 29.78
CA THR A 22 12.92 -30.46 29.51
C THR A 22 12.47 -30.83 28.10
N GLU A 23 12.91 -31.99 27.60
CA GLU A 23 12.44 -32.51 26.31
C GLU A 23 10.90 -32.62 26.25
N SER A 24 10.25 -32.92 27.39
CA SER A 24 8.79 -32.96 27.50
C SER A 24 8.15 -31.57 27.36
N ASP A 25 8.80 -30.53 27.88
CA ASP A 25 8.33 -29.14 27.76
C ASP A 25 8.46 -28.64 26.31
N ILE A 26 9.55 -29.00 25.64
CA ILE A 26 9.79 -28.69 24.22
C ILE A 26 8.76 -29.41 23.33
N LYS A 27 8.48 -30.69 23.60
CA LYS A 27 7.44 -31.46 22.87
C LYS A 27 6.05 -30.84 23.04
N ARG A 28 5.70 -30.39 24.25
CA ARG A 28 4.45 -29.68 24.52
C ARG A 28 4.37 -28.36 23.75
N LEU A 29 5.43 -27.56 23.74
CA LEU A 29 5.49 -26.35 22.91
C LEU A 29 5.27 -26.67 21.42
N GLY A 30 5.94 -27.68 20.89
CA GLY A 30 5.76 -28.11 19.50
C GLY A 30 4.32 -28.46 19.15
N GLN A 31 3.60 -29.14 20.05
CA GLN A 31 2.18 -29.48 19.87
C GLN A 31 1.24 -28.27 19.89
N TYR A 32 1.59 -27.20 20.62
CA TYR A 32 0.84 -25.95 20.58
C TYR A 32 1.14 -25.15 19.31
N LEU A 33 2.41 -25.13 18.88
CA LEU A 33 2.86 -24.42 17.68
C LEU A 33 2.34 -25.03 16.37
N THR A 34 2.07 -26.34 16.31
CA THR A 34 1.44 -26.98 15.14
C THR A 34 -0.01 -26.51 14.89
N LYS A 35 -0.67 -25.90 15.89
CA LYS A 35 -1.96 -25.24 15.71
C LYS A 35 -1.84 -23.80 15.18
N PHE A 36 -0.66 -23.19 15.32
CA PHE A 36 -0.36 -21.90 14.72
C PHE A 36 0.14 -22.14 13.30
N LYS A 37 -0.75 -21.97 12.32
CA LYS A 37 -0.29 -21.77 10.93
C LYS A 37 0.49 -20.46 10.93
N LEU A 38 1.81 -20.56 10.97
CA LEU A 38 2.69 -19.46 10.57
C LEU A 38 2.26 -19.07 9.16
N GLN A 39 1.54 -17.95 9.02
CA GLN A 39 1.35 -17.36 7.71
C GLN A 39 2.74 -16.97 7.23
N LYS A 40 3.16 -17.56 6.12
CA LYS A 40 4.36 -17.18 5.41
C LYS A 40 4.20 -15.70 5.04
N VAL A 41 4.82 -14.82 5.82
CA VAL A 41 5.01 -13.43 5.40
C VAL A 41 6.04 -13.49 4.29
N GLU A 42 5.64 -13.11 3.08
CA GLU A 42 6.52 -13.11 1.92
C GLU A 42 7.76 -12.23 2.18
N PRO A 43 8.94 -12.62 1.64
CA PRO A 43 10.20 -11.94 1.94
C PRO A 43 10.15 -10.46 1.55
N VAL A 44 10.77 -9.64 2.41
CA VAL A 44 10.80 -8.17 2.39
C VAL A 44 11.48 -7.57 1.14
N GLU A 45 12.04 -8.38 0.24
CA GLU A 45 12.64 -7.94 -1.02
C GLU A 45 11.62 -7.31 -1.99
N ASP A 46 10.34 -7.70 -1.90
CA ASP A 46 9.29 -7.16 -2.77
C ASP A 46 8.93 -5.70 -2.43
N HIS A 47 9.21 -5.23 -1.21
CA HIS A 47 8.88 -3.86 -0.80
C HIS A 47 9.77 -2.80 -1.45
N ALA A 48 11.06 -3.10 -1.68
CA ALA A 48 11.97 -2.15 -2.30
C ALA A 48 11.67 -1.95 -3.79
N ARG A 49 11.36 -3.05 -4.52
CA ARG A 49 10.88 -2.96 -5.91
C ARG A 49 9.56 -2.21 -6.02
N ASN A 50 8.64 -2.44 -5.07
CA ASN A 50 7.37 -1.74 -5.02
C ASN A 50 7.51 -0.21 -4.94
N ILE A 51 8.48 0.30 -4.17
CA ILE A 51 8.65 1.75 -3.99
C ILE A 51 9.14 2.40 -5.29
N GLU A 52 10.13 1.80 -5.96
CA GLU A 52 10.65 2.35 -7.21
C GLU A 52 9.58 2.35 -8.32
N GLU A 53 8.79 1.28 -8.41
CA GLU A 53 7.63 1.21 -9.30
C GLU A 53 6.57 2.28 -9.00
N ILE A 54 6.29 2.54 -7.72
CA ILE A 54 5.36 3.61 -7.29
C ILE A 54 5.91 4.98 -7.70
N ILE A 55 7.19 5.26 -7.45
CA ILE A 55 7.82 6.53 -7.81
C ILE A 55 7.76 6.74 -9.33
N GLN A 56 8.12 5.72 -10.10
CA GLN A 56 8.06 5.77 -11.56
C GLN A 56 6.64 6.02 -12.07
N LEU A 57 5.65 5.31 -11.52
CA LEU A 57 4.24 5.53 -11.86
C LEU A 57 3.80 6.96 -11.56
N VAL A 58 4.16 7.50 -10.38
CA VAL A 58 3.85 8.88 -9.99
C VAL A 58 4.48 9.89 -10.94
N GLU A 59 5.74 9.69 -11.34
CA GLU A 59 6.41 10.56 -12.31
C GLU A 59 5.73 10.52 -13.69
N VAL A 60 5.31 9.33 -14.17
CA VAL A 60 4.55 9.23 -15.43
C VAL A 60 3.21 9.93 -15.30
N LEU A 61 2.48 9.73 -14.20
CA LEU A 61 1.20 10.40 -13.94
C LEU A 61 1.35 11.94 -13.94
N LYS A 62 2.43 12.45 -13.36
CA LYS A 62 2.76 13.89 -13.43
C LYS A 62 2.96 14.36 -14.86
N GLN A 63 3.33 13.54 -15.83
CA GLN A 63 3.53 14.04 -17.20
C GLN A 63 2.26 13.98 -18.07
N LEU A 64 1.24 13.25 -17.61
CA LEU A 64 0.01 13.07 -18.38
C LEU A 64 -0.86 14.33 -18.38
N LYS A 65 -1.39 14.64 -19.57
CA LYS A 65 -2.33 15.75 -19.81
C LYS A 65 -3.75 15.27 -20.10
N SER A 66 -4.06 14.01 -19.81
CA SER A 66 -5.37 13.40 -20.05
C SER A 66 -5.73 12.48 -18.89
N SER A 67 -6.90 12.72 -18.29
CA SER A 67 -7.48 11.87 -17.24
C SER A 67 -7.72 10.45 -17.75
N GLU A 68 -8.14 10.31 -19.01
CA GLU A 68 -8.43 9.02 -19.65
C GLU A 68 -7.16 8.17 -19.75
N LYS A 69 -6.06 8.75 -20.24
CA LYS A 69 -4.75 8.06 -20.31
C LYS A 69 -4.20 7.71 -18.93
N ALA A 70 -4.45 8.54 -17.94
CA ALA A 70 -4.03 8.26 -16.56
C ALA A 70 -4.82 7.09 -15.96
N LEU A 71 -6.11 7.01 -16.25
CA LEU A 71 -6.96 5.90 -15.80
C LEU A 71 -6.57 4.59 -16.50
N GLU A 72 -6.29 4.63 -17.81
CA GLU A 72 -5.77 3.49 -18.57
C GLU A 72 -4.44 2.98 -18.00
N LEU A 73 -3.51 3.89 -17.71
CA LEU A 73 -2.23 3.55 -17.09
C LEU A 73 -2.44 2.86 -15.73
N LEU A 74 -3.30 3.43 -14.87
CA LEU A 74 -3.61 2.81 -13.59
C LEU A 74 -4.27 1.44 -13.76
N ASN A 75 -5.16 1.26 -14.74
CA ASN A 75 -5.79 -0.04 -15.01
C ASN A 75 -4.77 -1.10 -15.49
N ALA A 76 -3.76 -0.70 -16.25
CA ALA A 76 -2.73 -1.60 -16.77
C ALA A 76 -1.64 -1.91 -15.74
N SER A 77 -1.28 -0.95 -14.89
CA SER A 77 -0.09 -1.02 -14.03
C SER A 77 -0.38 -1.30 -12.56
N THR A 78 -1.66 -1.33 -12.12
CA THR A 78 -1.98 -1.51 -10.69
C THR A 78 -2.39 -2.96 -10.39
N PRO A 79 -1.55 -3.74 -9.69
CA PRO A 79 -1.81 -5.16 -9.47
C PRO A 79 -2.90 -5.42 -8.43
N ASN A 80 -3.08 -4.53 -7.46
CA ASN A 80 -4.03 -4.70 -6.36
C ASN A 80 -4.39 -3.37 -5.67
N LYS A 81 -5.38 -3.43 -4.77
CA LYS A 81 -5.84 -2.28 -3.98
C LYS A 81 -4.73 -1.70 -3.09
N ASP A 82 -3.91 -2.54 -2.48
CA ASP A 82 -2.86 -2.09 -1.55
C ASP A 82 -1.80 -1.26 -2.25
N PHE A 83 -1.47 -1.59 -3.50
CA PHE A 83 -0.60 -0.79 -4.35
C PHE A 83 -1.18 0.62 -4.56
N LEU A 84 -2.47 0.74 -4.89
CA LEU A 84 -3.14 2.04 -5.02
C LEU A 84 -3.15 2.85 -3.72
N ILE A 85 -3.27 2.19 -2.56
CA ILE A 85 -3.16 2.87 -1.26
C ILE A 85 -1.75 3.43 -1.06
N ARG A 86 -0.71 2.69 -1.46
CA ARG A 86 0.68 3.17 -1.38
C ARG A 86 0.93 4.33 -2.33
N VAL A 87 0.47 4.25 -3.58
CA VAL A 87 0.50 5.36 -4.53
C VAL A 87 -0.19 6.60 -3.94
N SER A 88 -1.37 6.42 -3.35
CA SER A 88 -2.12 7.51 -2.71
C SER A 88 -1.33 8.17 -1.58
N ARG A 89 -0.62 7.38 -0.76
CA ARG A 89 0.22 7.92 0.32
C ARG A 89 1.42 8.70 -0.21
N GLU A 90 2.05 8.21 -1.28
CA GLU A 90 3.19 8.86 -1.91
C GLU A 90 2.84 10.26 -2.43
N ILE A 91 1.64 10.41 -2.98
CA ILE A 91 1.13 11.70 -3.47
C ILE A 91 0.45 12.55 -2.38
N GLY A 92 0.43 12.09 -1.12
CA GLY A 92 -0.20 12.79 0.01
C GLY A 92 -1.74 12.77 0.01
N LEU A 93 -2.36 11.89 -0.77
CA LEU A 93 -3.81 11.76 -0.88
C LEU A 93 -4.39 10.95 0.31
N PRO A 94 -5.38 11.50 1.05
CA PRO A 94 -6.01 10.78 2.15
C PRO A 94 -6.87 9.61 1.63
N VAL A 95 -6.65 8.43 2.22
CA VAL A 95 -7.35 7.18 1.88
C VAL A 95 -8.25 6.73 3.02
N VAL A 96 -9.51 6.41 2.70
CA VAL A 96 -10.44 5.79 3.66
C VAL A 96 -10.41 4.28 3.48
N LYS A 97 -10.43 3.50 4.58
CA LYS A 97 -10.38 2.02 4.51
C LYS A 97 -11.49 1.42 3.63
N SER A 98 -12.66 2.05 3.61
CA SER A 98 -13.83 1.65 2.81
C SER A 98 -13.74 2.01 1.33
N ASP A 99 -12.74 2.79 0.90
CA ASP A 99 -12.61 3.17 -0.51
C ASP A 99 -12.43 1.94 -1.40
N ARG A 100 -13.20 1.85 -2.48
CA ARG A 100 -13.06 0.82 -3.50
C ARG A 100 -11.90 1.15 -4.44
N VAL A 101 -11.41 0.14 -5.17
CA VAL A 101 -10.33 0.28 -6.16
C VAL A 101 -10.61 1.42 -7.14
N GLU A 102 -11.81 1.44 -7.72
CA GLU A 102 -12.21 2.47 -8.70
C GLU A 102 -12.26 3.88 -8.09
N GLN A 103 -12.65 3.98 -6.80
CA GLN A 103 -12.65 5.26 -6.09
C GLN A 103 -11.22 5.75 -5.85
N LEU A 104 -10.30 4.86 -5.51
CA LEU A 104 -8.88 5.21 -5.35
C LEU A 104 -8.28 5.68 -6.66
N LYS A 105 -8.51 4.96 -7.76
CA LYS A 105 -8.03 5.37 -9.10
C LYS A 105 -8.56 6.75 -9.48
N SER A 106 -9.87 6.98 -9.32
CA SER A 106 -10.49 8.27 -9.63
C SER A 106 -9.89 9.41 -8.79
N LYS A 107 -9.69 9.21 -7.49
CA LYS A 107 -9.06 10.22 -6.62
C LYS A 107 -7.60 10.51 -7.04
N ILE A 108 -6.82 9.48 -7.36
CA ILE A 108 -5.43 9.64 -7.83
C ILE A 108 -5.39 10.43 -9.14
N VAL A 109 -6.25 10.10 -10.11
CA VAL A 109 -6.32 10.82 -11.39
C VAL A 109 -6.72 12.28 -11.18
N HIS A 110 -7.72 12.52 -10.34
CA HIS A 110 -8.17 13.87 -10.04
C HIS A 110 -7.03 14.72 -9.45
N GLU A 111 -6.35 14.21 -8.44
CA GLU A 111 -5.27 14.94 -7.75
C GLU A 111 -4.07 15.19 -8.68
N MET A 112 -3.66 14.17 -9.43
CA MET A 112 -2.41 14.23 -10.22
C MET A 112 -2.56 14.93 -11.56
N VAL A 113 -3.76 14.90 -12.16
CA VAL A 113 -3.98 15.36 -13.53
C VAL A 113 -5.00 16.49 -13.55
N GLU A 114 -6.21 16.27 -13.05
CA GLU A 114 -7.31 17.24 -13.19
C GLU A 114 -7.07 18.51 -12.40
N SER A 115 -6.61 18.40 -11.15
CA SER A 115 -6.28 19.53 -10.29
C SER A 115 -5.30 20.49 -10.98
N ARG A 116 -4.26 19.94 -11.62
CA ARG A 116 -3.31 20.73 -12.40
C ARG A 116 -3.93 21.30 -13.66
N LEU A 117 -4.61 20.50 -14.47
CA LEU A 117 -5.22 20.98 -15.73
C LEU A 117 -6.20 22.12 -15.47
N ASN A 118 -7.00 22.01 -14.41
CA ASN A 118 -7.92 23.05 -13.97
C ASN A 118 -7.15 24.31 -13.51
N SER A 119 -6.07 24.14 -12.74
CA SER A 119 -5.20 25.25 -12.32
C SER A 119 -4.53 25.96 -13.50
N GLU A 120 -4.10 25.23 -14.53
CA GLU A 120 -3.53 25.78 -15.76
C GLU A 120 -4.59 26.52 -16.59
N ALA A 121 -5.79 25.96 -16.74
CA ALA A 121 -6.90 26.58 -17.47
C ALA A 121 -7.37 27.88 -16.81
N ILE A 122 -7.37 27.95 -15.47
CA ILE A 122 -7.67 29.17 -14.72
C ILE A 122 -6.58 30.23 -14.92
N ARG A 123 -5.30 29.83 -14.96
CA ARG A 123 -4.17 30.75 -15.16
C ARG A 123 -4.03 31.25 -16.60
N ASN A 124 -4.45 30.45 -17.58
CA ASN A 124 -4.41 30.78 -19.01
C ASN A 124 -5.78 30.53 -19.68
N PRO A 125 -6.76 31.42 -19.48
CA PRO A 125 -8.11 31.24 -20.04
C PRO A 125 -8.14 31.26 -21.58
N HIS A 126 -7.08 31.74 -22.25
CA HIS A 126 -6.98 31.86 -23.70
C HIS A 126 -6.46 30.60 -24.42
N SER A 127 -5.84 29.64 -23.72
CA SER A 127 -5.31 28.41 -24.38
C SER A 127 -6.40 27.38 -24.71
N THR A 128 -7.62 27.54 -24.21
CA THR A 128 -8.77 26.68 -24.51
C THR A 128 -9.57 27.11 -25.75
N GLN A 129 -9.22 28.24 -26.39
CA GLN A 129 -9.85 28.73 -27.62
C GLN A 129 -9.04 28.41 -28.88
N GLN A 130 -8.45 27.23 -28.99
CA GLN A 130 -8.04 26.69 -30.30
C GLN A 130 -8.27 25.18 -30.33
N ARG A 131 -9.51 24.78 -30.61
CA ARG A 131 -9.78 23.51 -31.30
C ARG A 131 -10.33 23.86 -32.69
N PRO A 132 -9.66 23.49 -33.79
CA PRO A 132 -10.31 23.41 -35.09
C PRO A 132 -11.38 22.32 -35.11
#